data_AF-A0AAW7RWJ6-F1
#
_entry.id   AF-A0AAW7RWJ6-F1
#
_cell.length_a   1.000
_cell.length_b   1.000
_cell.length_c   1.000
_cell.angle_alpha   90.00
_cell.angle_beta   90.00
_cell.angle_gamma   90.00
#
_symmetry.space_group_name_H-M   'P 1'
#
loop_
_entity.id
_entity.type
_entity.pdbx_description
1 polymer ?
#
loop_
_entity_poly.entity_id
_entity_poly.type
_entity_poly.pdbx_seq_one_letter_code
_entity_poly.pdbx_strand_id
1 'polypeptide(L)'
;MDTTQKPPELEAYGPFVSARRGDTTYQVADCSVHPHGKEYARLFAAAPRLLDALRDMVSDHAELSEGTLQFARAAIAAATEPTNPIVDPVRHFRACGECL
;
A
#
# COMPACT_ATOMS: atom_id res chain seq x y z
N MET A 1 -14.69 -24.68 -4.52
CA MET A 1 -13.76 -24.04 -5.46
C MET A 1 -12.83 -23.20 -4.62
N ASP A 2 -11.58 -23.62 -4.54
CA ASP A 2 -10.55 -23.00 -3.71
C ASP A 2 -10.16 -21.65 -4.32
N THR A 3 -10.69 -20.55 -3.79
CA THR A 3 -10.32 -19.20 -4.18
C THR A 3 -9.11 -18.75 -3.38
N THR A 4 -8.00 -19.49 -3.45
CA THR A 4 -6.70 -18.93 -3.07
C THR A 4 -6.26 -17.98 -4.20
N GLN A 5 -6.97 -16.87 -4.37
CA GLN A 5 -6.60 -15.85 -5.32
C GLN A 5 -5.35 -15.17 -4.75
N LYS A 6 -4.17 -15.64 -5.19
CA LYS A 6 -2.90 -15.00 -4.82
C LYS A 6 -3.06 -13.49 -5.04
N PRO A 7 -2.62 -12.66 -4.08
CA PRO A 7 -2.70 -11.21 -4.24
C PRO A 7 -2.05 -10.83 -5.58
N PRO A 8 -2.63 -9.87 -6.33
CA PRO A 8 -2.08 -9.47 -7.61
C PRO A 8 -0.63 -9.07 -7.43
N GLU A 9 0.26 -9.63 -8.27
CA GLU A 9 1.67 -9.30 -8.20
C GLU A 9 1.84 -7.83 -8.59
N LEU A 10 2.27 -7.03 -7.61
CA LEU A 10 2.61 -5.65 -7.82
C LEU A 10 4.04 -5.57 -8.36
N GLU A 11 4.23 -4.79 -9.41
CA GLU A 11 5.51 -4.58 -10.06
C GLU A 11 5.86 -3.10 -10.09
N ALA A 12 7.06 -2.77 -9.59
CA ALA A 12 7.60 -1.42 -9.65
C ALA A 12 8.34 -1.19 -10.97
N TYR A 13 8.02 -0.09 -11.66
CA TYR A 13 8.71 0.36 -12.87
C TYR A 13 9.10 1.84 -12.72
N GLY A 14 10.37 2.08 -12.39
CA GLY A 14 10.82 3.43 -12.02
C GLY A 14 10.10 3.91 -10.75
N PRO A 15 9.46 5.10 -10.75
CA PRO A 15 8.71 5.61 -9.61
C PRO A 15 7.24 5.15 -9.57
N PHE A 16 6.83 4.26 -10.46
CA PHE A 16 5.43 3.84 -10.59
C PHE A 16 5.25 2.37 -10.17
N VAL A 17 4.03 2.00 -9.79
CA VAL A 17 3.67 0.62 -9.44
C VAL A 17 2.48 0.20 -10.28
N SER A 18 2.53 -1.01 -10.82
CA SER A 18 1.43 -1.62 -11.57
C SER A 18 1.03 -2.98 -11.03
N ALA A 19 -0.20 -3.38 -11.34
CA ALA A 19 -0.72 -4.71 -11.11
C ALA A 19 -1.12 -5.33 -12.45
N ARG A 20 -0.81 -6.61 -12.64
CA ARG A 20 -1.26 -7.37 -13.81
C ARG A 20 -2.60 -8.05 -13.54
N ARG A 21 -3.54 -7.94 -14.46
CA ARG A 21 -4.83 -8.67 -14.44
C ARG A 21 -5.09 -9.25 -15.84
N GLY A 22 -4.73 -10.53 -16.00
CA GLY A 22 -4.74 -11.19 -17.31
C GLY A 22 -3.65 -10.63 -18.22
N ASP A 23 -4.06 -10.18 -19.41
CA ASP A 23 -3.17 -9.57 -20.41
C ASP A 23 -3.03 -8.05 -20.28
N THR A 24 -3.69 -7.45 -19.29
CA THR A 24 -3.68 -6.00 -19.07
C THR A 24 -2.90 -5.62 -17.82
N THR A 25 -2.11 -4.55 -17.91
CA THR A 25 -1.37 -3.94 -16.81
C THR A 25 -2.02 -2.61 -16.41
N TYR A 26 -2.28 -2.43 -15.11
CA TYR A 26 -2.91 -1.23 -14.56
C TYR A 26 -1.95 -0.55 -13.58
N GLN A 27 -1.75 0.76 -13.70
CA GLN A 27 -1.02 1.53 -12.70
C GLN A 27 -1.86 1.67 -11.43
N VAL A 28 -1.27 1.36 -10.28
CA VAL A 28 -1.93 1.41 -8.96
C VAL A 28 -1.33 2.46 -8.03
N ALA A 29 -0.10 2.93 -8.32
CA ALA A 29 0.51 4.02 -7.58
C ALA A 29 1.46 4.86 -8.44
N ASP A 30 1.58 6.13 -8.09
CA ASP A 30 2.57 7.07 -8.61
C ASP A 30 3.36 7.69 -7.45
N CYS A 31 4.63 7.33 -7.33
CA CYS A 31 5.54 7.84 -6.31
C CYS A 31 6.48 8.94 -6.86
N SER A 32 6.28 9.41 -8.09
CA SER A 32 7.21 10.31 -8.79
C SER A 32 7.35 11.69 -8.16
N VAL A 33 6.37 12.10 -7.34
CA VAL A 33 6.36 13.37 -6.63
C VAL A 33 7.46 13.48 -5.56
N HIS A 34 7.98 12.35 -5.07
CA HIS A 34 9.00 12.32 -4.03
C HIS A 34 10.39 12.07 -4.61
N PRO A 35 11.46 12.71 -4.10
CA PRO A 35 12.84 12.45 -4.54
C PRO A 35 13.26 10.97 -4.47
N HIS A 36 12.69 10.23 -3.51
CA HIS A 36 12.90 8.81 -3.32
C HIS A 36 11.82 7.92 -3.96
N GLY A 37 11.07 8.43 -4.94
CA GLY A 37 9.92 7.75 -5.53
C GLY A 37 10.21 6.35 -6.06
N LYS A 38 11.40 6.11 -6.63
CA LYS A 38 11.84 4.78 -7.09
C LYS A 38 12.02 3.77 -5.96
N GLU A 39 12.40 4.24 -4.78
CA GLU A 39 12.51 3.40 -3.58
C GLU A 39 11.13 3.10 -3.00
N TYR A 40 10.27 4.12 -2.93
CA TYR A 40 8.89 3.95 -2.45
C TYR A 40 8.08 3.02 -3.34
N ALA A 41 8.22 3.10 -4.66
CA ALA A 41 7.57 2.17 -5.58
C ALA A 41 8.00 0.71 -5.33
N ARG A 42 9.29 0.46 -5.06
CA ARG A 42 9.81 -0.88 -4.72
C ARG A 42 9.25 -1.39 -3.39
N LEU A 43 9.22 -0.54 -2.36
CA LEU A 43 8.64 -0.88 -1.06
C LEU A 43 7.14 -1.18 -1.17
N PHE A 44 6.40 -0.35 -1.91
CA PHE A 44 4.97 -0.54 -2.14
C PHE A 44 4.70 -1.85 -2.89
N ALA A 45 5.46 -2.15 -3.93
CA ALA A 45 5.33 -3.40 -4.68
C ALA A 45 5.62 -4.63 -3.79
N ALA A 46 6.54 -4.52 -2.83
CA ALA A 46 6.84 -5.59 -1.88
C ALA A 46 5.85 -5.69 -0.71
N ALA A 47 5.08 -4.65 -0.43
CA ALA A 47 4.26 -4.54 0.79
C ALA A 47 3.27 -5.70 1.00
N PRO A 48 2.54 -6.21 -0.01
CA PRO A 48 1.65 -7.35 0.19
C PRO A 48 2.39 -8.60 0.69
N ARG A 49 3.53 -8.93 0.08
CA ARG A 49 4.36 -10.09 0.48
C ARG A 49 4.96 -9.91 1.88
N LEU A 50 5.35 -8.68 2.23
CA LEU A 50 5.85 -8.35 3.57
C LEU A 50 4.75 -8.49 4.64
N LEU A 51 3.52 -8.08 4.32
CA LEU A 51 2.37 -8.22 5.22
C LEU A 51 2.04 -9.69 5.48
N ASP A 52 2.02 -10.50 4.43
CA ASP A 52 1.77 -11.94 4.56
C ASP A 52 2.85 -12.62 5.39
N ALA A 53 4.14 -12.34 5.11
CA ALA A 53 5.24 -12.86 5.92
C ALA A 53 5.15 -12.45 7.40
N LEU A 54 4.74 -11.21 7.68
CA LEU A 54 4.56 -10.73 9.05
C LEU A 54 3.39 -11.41 9.77
N ARG A 55 2.30 -11.70 9.06
CA ARG A 55 1.14 -12.47 9.59
C ARG A 55 1.53 -13.90 9.93
N ASP A 56 2.30 -14.55 9.06
CA ASP A 56 2.79 -15.90 9.29
C ASP A 56 3.71 -15.92 10.53
N MET A 57 4.64 -14.98 10.63
CA MET A 57 5.53 -14.83 11.80
C MET A 57 4.77 -14.67 13.13
N VAL A 58 3.66 -13.91 13.14
CA VAL A 58 2.85 -13.71 14.35
C VAL A 58 2.01 -14.94 14.67
N SER A 59 1.59 -15.70 13.66
CA SER A 59 0.72 -16.88 13.81
C SER A 59 1.49 -18.13 14.24
N ASP A 60 2.73 -18.30 13.76
CA ASP A 60 3.54 -19.48 14.01
C ASP A 60 4.19 -19.52 15.41
N HIS A 61 3.84 -18.59 16.31
CA HIS A 61 4.40 -18.49 17.67
C HIS A 61 5.94 -18.60 17.70
N ALA A 62 6.61 -17.96 16.73
CA ALA A 62 8.06 -17.78 16.78
C ALA A 62 8.44 -17.22 18.16
N GLU A 63 9.60 -17.61 18.70
CA GLU A 63 10.16 -17.16 19.98
C GLU A 63 10.51 -15.67 19.97
N LEU A 64 9.55 -14.82 19.60
CA LEU A 64 9.61 -13.39 19.57
C LEU A 64 9.28 -12.89 20.97
N SER A 65 10.01 -11.87 21.39
CA SER A 65 9.67 -11.16 22.62
C SER A 65 8.27 -10.55 22.51
N GLU A 66 7.58 -10.39 23.65
CA GLU A 66 6.26 -9.74 23.68
C GLU A 66 6.30 -8.33 23.04
N GLY A 67 7.40 -7.59 23.25
CA GLY A 67 7.58 -6.28 22.61
C GLY A 67 7.61 -6.37 21.08
N THR A 68 8.30 -7.38 20.52
CA THR A 68 8.34 -7.62 19.08
C THR A 68 6.97 -8.01 18.53
N LEU A 69 6.23 -8.85 19.24
CA LEU A 69 4.86 -9.23 18.87
C LEU A 69 3.93 -8.02 18.87
N GLN A 70 4.06 -7.13 19.85
CA GLN A 70 3.28 -5.89 19.90
C GLN A 70 3.56 -4.99 18.69
N PHE A 71 4.83 -4.80 18.31
CA PHE A 71 5.20 -4.05 17.11
C PHE A 71 4.65 -4.68 15.83
N ALA A 72 4.76 -6.01 15.69
CA ALA A 72 4.25 -6.72 14.53
C ALA A 72 2.73 -6.57 14.39
N ARG A 73 1.98 -6.72 15.49
CA ARG A 73 0.52 -6.52 15.52
C ARG A 73 0.13 -5.09 15.15
N ALA A 74 0.84 -4.09 15.67
CA ALA A 74 0.60 -2.69 15.33
C ALA A 74 0.85 -2.39 13.84
N ALA A 75 1.91 -2.97 13.26
CA ALA A 75 2.19 -2.83 11.84
C ALA A 75 1.11 -3.51 10.96
N ILE A 76 0.63 -4.69 11.34
CA ILE A 76 -0.49 -5.37 10.67
C ILE A 76 -1.76 -4.51 10.74
N ALA A 77 -2.09 -3.96 11.91
CA ALA A 77 -3.25 -3.08 12.08
C ALA A 77 -3.13 -1.84 11.18
N ALA A 78 -1.99 -1.16 11.18
CA ALA A 78 -1.75 0.00 10.31
C ALA A 78 -1.89 -0.30 8.81
N ALA A 79 -1.57 -1.52 8.38
CA ALA A 79 -1.68 -1.94 6.98
C ALA A 79 -3.10 -2.40 6.57
N THR A 80 -3.98 -2.71 7.51
CA THR A 80 -5.27 -3.37 7.24
C THR A 80 -6.48 -2.56 7.70
N GLU A 81 -6.29 -1.63 8.63
CA GLU A 81 -7.34 -0.78 9.14
C GLU A 81 -7.35 0.57 8.37
N PRO A 82 -8.53 1.09 8.01
CA PRO A 82 -8.62 2.39 7.38
C PRO A 82 -8.09 3.44 8.35
N THR A 83 -7.06 4.17 7.93
CA THR A 83 -6.66 5.39 8.62
C THR A 83 -7.80 6.38 8.40
N ASN A 84 -8.56 6.72 9.44
CA ASN A 84 -9.59 7.75 9.32
C ASN A 84 -8.89 9.02 8.80
N PRO A 85 -9.19 9.49 7.58
CA PRO A 85 -8.65 10.76 7.16
C PRO A 85 -9.31 11.83 8.04
N ILE A 86 -8.49 12.72 8.60
CA ILE A 86 -8.98 14.05 8.92
C ILE A 86 -9.35 14.63 7.54
N VAL A 87 -10.62 14.51 7.16
CA VAL A 87 -11.13 15.08 5.92
C VAL A 87 -11.19 16.58 6.13
N ASP A 88 -10.11 17.28 5.81
CA ASP A 88 -10.22 18.72 5.58
C ASP A 88 -11.21 18.91 4.42
N PRO A 89 -12.26 19.74 4.58
CA PRO A 89 -13.27 19.91 3.55
C PRO A 89 -12.60 20.41 2.26
N VAL A 90 -12.77 19.65 1.19
CA VAL A 90 -12.31 20.01 -0.15
C VAL A 90 -12.92 21.36 -0.53
N ARG A 91 -12.09 22.41 -0.59
CA ARG A 91 -12.51 23.72 -1.09
C ARG A 91 -12.61 23.64 -2.61
N HIS A 92 -13.83 23.53 -3.14
CA HIS A 92 -14.06 23.72 -4.56
C HIS A 92 -13.77 25.18 -4.95
N PHE A 93 -12.68 25.41 -5.66
CA PHE A 93 -12.39 26.71 -6.29
C PHE A 93 -12.95 26.71 -7.71
N ARG A 94 -13.90 27.61 -8.00
CA ARG A 94 -14.34 27.88 -9.38
C ARG A 94 -13.47 29.01 -9.94
N ALA A 95 -12.52 28.66 -10.81
CA ALA A 95 -11.84 29.64 -11.66
C ALA A 95 -12.70 29.91 -12.90
N CYS A 96 -13.80 30.66 -12.75
CA CYS A 96 -14.42 31.28 -13.91
C CYS A 96 -13.90 32.72 -13.96
N GLY A 97 -13.08 33.02 -14.97
CA GLY A 97 -12.79 34.39 -15.35
C GLY A 97 -14.11 35.03 -15.79
N GLU A 98 -14.69 35.85 -14.93
CA GLU A 98 -15.74 36.77 -15.32
C GLU A 98 -15.07 38.04 -15.81
N CYS A 99 -14.92 38.14 -17.13
CA CYS A 99 -14.93 39.42 -17.81
C CYS A 99 -16.37 39.95 -17.77
N LEU A 100 -16.65 40.92 -16.89
CA LEU A 100 -17.58 42.03 -17.13
C LEU A 100 -17.08 43.28 -16.39
#